data_AF-A0A838FW85-F1
#
_entry.id   AF-A0A838FW85-F1
#
_cell.length_a   1.000
_cell.length_b   1.000
_cell.length_c   1.000
_cell.angle_alpha   90.00
_cell.angle_beta   90.00
_cell.angle_gamma   90.00
#
_symmetry.space_group_name_H-M   'P 1'
#
loop_
_entity.id
_entity.type
_entity.pdbx_description
1 polymer ?
#
loop_
_entity_poly.entity_id
_entity_poly.type
_entity_poly.pdbx_seq_one_letter_code
_entity_poly.pdbx_strand_id
1 'polypeptide(L)'
;MEARRAVLRDGRPCAVSLLSADPVSVAGALTVAHADRADQVAALRDDPFARLFTARLLHVAGGVLGTLVRPTGPSLERYAGRPWPYDRF
;
A
#
# COMPACT_ATOMS: atom_id res chain seq x y z
N MET A 1 5.97 -5.76 10.45
CA MET A 1 5.85 -4.32 10.81
C MET A 1 7.02 -3.47 10.32
N GLU A 2 8.25 -3.97 10.33
CA GLU A 2 9.44 -3.18 9.94
C GLU A 2 9.52 -2.84 8.44
N ALA A 3 9.17 -3.79 7.56
CA ALA A 3 9.09 -3.56 6.11
C ALA A 3 8.14 -2.41 5.73
N ARG A 4 6.92 -2.37 6.31
CA ARG A 4 5.96 -1.26 6.09
C ARG A 4 6.57 0.09 6.48
N ARG A 5 7.28 0.15 7.62
CA ARG A 5 7.89 1.40 8.11
C ARG A 5 9.04 1.86 7.22
N ALA A 6 9.84 0.94 6.67
CA ALA A 6 10.91 1.26 5.73
C ALA A 6 10.34 1.94 4.48
N VAL A 7 9.26 1.39 3.93
CA VAL A 7 8.61 1.94 2.73
C VAL A 7 8.03 3.34 2.96
N LEU A 8 7.34 3.55 4.08
CA LEU A 8 6.72 4.84 4.39
C LEU A 8 7.71 5.96 4.69
N ARG A 9 8.95 5.64 5.09
CA ARG A 9 9.98 6.66 5.40
C ARG A 9 10.52 7.33 4.14
N ASP A 10 10.63 6.60 3.04
CA ASP A 10 11.38 7.06 1.87
C ASP A 10 10.48 7.75 0.83
N GLY A 11 9.15 7.65 0.96
CA GLY A 11 8.16 8.34 0.12
C GLY A 11 8.14 7.92 -1.36
N ARG A 12 8.89 6.88 -1.73
CA ARG A 12 9.17 6.52 -3.13
C ARG A 12 8.20 5.54 -3.78
N PRO A 13 7.42 4.71 -3.07
CA PRO A 13 6.18 4.21 -3.65
C PRO A 13 5.05 5.18 -3.33
N CYS A 14 4.23 5.49 -4.33
CA CYS A 14 3.12 6.40 -4.18
C CYS A 14 1.99 5.80 -3.32
N ALA A 15 1.92 4.47 -3.21
CA ALA A 15 1.05 3.78 -2.27
C ALA A 15 1.58 2.38 -1.90
N VAL A 16 1.22 1.90 -0.72
CA VAL A 16 1.39 0.51 -0.29
C VAL A 16 0.15 0.01 0.42
N SER A 17 -0.25 -1.22 0.12
CA SER A 17 -1.30 -1.94 0.83
C SER A 17 -0.84 -3.35 1.21
N LEU A 18 -1.18 -3.79 2.42
CA LEU A 18 -1.02 -5.19 2.83
C LEU A 18 -2.34 -5.92 2.60
N LEU A 19 -2.28 -7.07 1.95
CA LEU A 19 -3.43 -7.94 1.73
C LEU A 19 -3.48 -8.95 2.88
N SER A 20 -4.51 -8.86 3.71
CA SER A 20 -4.73 -9.76 4.84
C SER A 20 -5.74 -10.84 4.43
N ALA A 21 -5.44 -12.10 4.75
CA ALA A 21 -6.39 -13.21 4.59
C ALA A 21 -7.29 -13.33 5.82
N ASP A 22 -6.73 -13.09 7.02
CA ASP A 22 -7.44 -13.06 8.29
C ASP A 22 -6.73 -12.07 9.26
N PRO A 23 -7.30 -11.79 10.45
CA PRO A 23 -6.77 -10.79 11.38
C PRO A 23 -5.31 -10.98 11.81
N VAL A 24 -4.74 -12.18 11.65
CA VAL A 24 -3.36 -12.50 12.04
C VAL A 24 -2.47 -12.90 10.85
N SER A 25 -3.05 -13.14 9.67
CA SER A 25 -2.29 -13.55 8.48
C SER A 25 -2.30 -12.52 7.35
N VAL A 26 -1.12 -12.37 6.73
CA VAL A 26 -0.90 -11.54 5.55
C VAL A 26 -0.73 -12.44 4.34
N ALA A 27 -1.61 -12.29 3.35
CA ALA A 27 -1.61 -13.04 2.10
C ALA A 27 -0.68 -12.39 1.04
N GLY A 28 -0.35 -11.12 1.17
CA GLY A 28 0.51 -10.44 0.23
C GLY A 28 0.63 -8.94 0.47
N ALA A 29 1.22 -8.25 -0.49
CA ALA A 29 1.32 -6.80 -0.51
C ALA A 29 1.17 -6.27 -1.95
N LEU A 30 0.68 -5.04 -2.06
CA LEU A 30 0.62 -4.26 -3.28
C LEU A 30 1.40 -2.96 -3.07
N THR A 31 2.47 -2.78 -3.85
CA THR A 31 3.28 -1.56 -3.89
C THR A 31 3.05 -0.87 -5.22
N VAL A 32 2.80 0.43 -5.20
CA VAL A 32 2.41 1.20 -6.38
C VAL A 32 3.44 2.29 -6.65
N ALA A 33 3.79 2.44 -7.92
CA ALA A 33 4.61 3.53 -8.43
C ALA A 33 3.89 4.18 -9.62
N HIS A 34 4.16 5.47 -9.82
CA HIS A 34 3.79 6.13 -11.07
C HIS A 34 4.72 5.65 -12.20
N ALA A 35 4.14 5.18 -13.31
CA ALA A 35 4.90 4.58 -14.41
C ALA A 35 5.83 5.59 -15.12
N ASP A 36 5.50 6.87 -15.09
CA ASP A 36 6.31 7.97 -15.64
C ASP A 36 7.42 8.45 -14.68
N ARG A 37 7.49 7.89 -13.46
CA ARG A 37 8.49 8.23 -12.44
C ARG A 37 9.54 7.13 -12.30
N ALA A 38 10.62 7.28 -13.06
CA ALA A 38 11.71 6.30 -13.11
C ALA A 38 12.32 5.99 -11.72
N ASP A 39 12.38 6.98 -10.83
CA ASP A 39 12.83 6.81 -9.44
C ASP A 39 11.92 5.86 -8.63
N GLN A 40 10.61 5.96 -8.81
CA GLN A 40 9.64 5.11 -8.13
C GLN A 40 9.62 3.70 -8.72
N VAL A 41 9.70 3.60 -10.05
CA VAL A 41 9.76 2.30 -10.75
C VAL A 41 11.04 1.55 -10.36
N ALA A 42 12.18 2.24 -10.24
CA ALA A 42 13.41 1.65 -9.74
C ALA A 42 13.25 1.13 -8.31
N ALA A 43 12.59 1.89 -7.42
CA ALA A 43 12.34 1.50 -6.04
C ALA A 43 11.46 0.23 -5.91
N LEU A 44 10.62 -0.09 -6.90
CA LEU A 44 9.86 -1.36 -6.91
C LEU A 44 10.77 -2.60 -6.97
N ARG A 45 11.99 -2.48 -7.51
CA ARG A 45 12.96 -3.60 -7.54
C ARG A 45 13.45 -3.95 -6.14
N ASP A 46 13.49 -2.97 -5.25
CA ASP A 46 13.93 -3.09 -3.87
C ASP A 46 12.74 -3.22 -2.89
N ASP A 47 11.55 -3.58 -3.40
CA ASP A 47 10.36 -3.78 -2.58
C ASP A 47 10.64 -4.81 -1.47
N PRO A 48 10.56 -4.43 -0.18
CA PRO A 48 10.87 -5.35 0.91
C PRO A 48 9.90 -6.53 1.00
N PHE A 49 8.69 -6.43 0.43
CA PHE A 49 7.72 -7.53 0.39
C PHE A 49 8.08 -8.61 -0.63
N ALA A 50 8.97 -8.33 -1.60
CA ALA A 50 9.47 -9.34 -2.53
C ALA A 50 10.29 -10.45 -1.85
N ARG A 51 10.73 -10.23 -0.60
CA ARG A 51 11.40 -11.23 0.24
C ARG A 51 10.42 -12.21 0.91
N LEU A 52 9.15 -11.86 0.95
CA LEU A 52 8.09 -12.60 1.65
C LEU A 52 7.12 -13.27 0.67
N PHE A 53 6.92 -12.68 -0.51
CA PHE A 53 5.96 -13.14 -1.50
C PHE A 53 6.58 -13.12 -2.90
N THR A 54 6.03 -13.94 -3.80
CA THR A 54 6.39 -13.88 -5.23
C THR A 54 6.02 -12.51 -5.80
N ALA A 55 7.03 -11.74 -6.20
CA ALA A 55 6.82 -10.43 -6.81
C ALA A 55 6.38 -10.55 -8.27
N ARG A 56 5.35 -9.79 -8.64
CA ARG A 56 4.89 -9.62 -10.02
C ARG A 56 4.77 -8.13 -10.32
N LEU A 57 5.37 -7.69 -11.42
CA LEU A 57 5.27 -6.30 -11.87
C LEU A 57 4.21 -6.23 -12.97
N LEU A 58 3.22 -5.35 -12.75
CA LEU A 58 2.08 -5.16 -13.64
C LEU A 58 2.00 -3.69 -14.03
N HIS A 59 1.86 -3.42 -15.32
CA HIS A 59 1.48 -2.09 -15.79
C HIS A 59 -0.05 -2.04 -15.82
N VAL A 60 -0.64 -1.14 -15.03
CA VAL A 60 -2.09 -0.95 -14.97
C VAL A 60 -2.48 0.37 -15.62
N ALA A 61 -3.63 0.38 -16.30
CA ALA A 61 -4.19 1.61 -16.84
C ALA A 61 -4.69 2.52 -15.71
N GLY A 62 -4.81 3.82 -16.02
CA GLY A 62 -5.44 4.79 -15.11
C GLY A 62 -6.86 4.36 -14.73
N GLY A 63 -7.24 4.58 -13.47
CA GLY A 63 -8.56 4.24 -12.93
C GLY A 63 -8.64 2.90 -12.18
N VAL A 64 -7.62 2.04 -12.28
CA VAL A 64 -7.55 0.79 -11.48
C VAL A 64 -7.09 1.07 -10.05
N LEU A 65 -6.08 1.94 -9.91
CA LEU A 65 -5.55 2.40 -8.64
C LEU A 65 -5.74 3.91 -8.58
N GLY A 66 -6.41 4.37 -7.53
CA GLY A 66 -6.80 5.76 -7.38
C GLY A 66 -6.55 6.26 -5.97
N THR A 67 -6.50 7.58 -5.85
CA THR A 67 -6.46 8.27 -4.58
C THR A 67 -7.86 8.38 -4.00
N LEU A 68 -8.02 7.94 -2.75
CA LEU A 68 -9.18 8.31 -1.96
C LEU A 68 -8.88 9.59 -1.21
N VAL A 69 -9.88 10.47 -1.09
CA VAL A 69 -9.78 11.62 -0.19
C VAL A 69 -9.47 11.09 1.21
N ARG A 70 -8.42 11.64 1.83
CA ARG A 70 -8.01 11.22 3.17
C ARG A 70 -9.20 11.46 4.10
N PRO A 71 -9.68 10.43 4.83
CA PRO A 71 -10.76 10.65 5.78
C PRO A 71 -10.33 11.68 6.82
N THR A 72 -11.25 12.54 7.21
CA THR A 72 -11.03 13.50 8.29
C THR A 72 -10.76 12.72 9.58
N GLY A 73 -9.64 12.98 10.24
CA GLY A 73 -9.24 12.31 11.48
C GLY A 73 -7.85 11.66 11.43
N PRO A 74 -7.40 11.07 12.55
CA PRO A 74 -6.10 10.42 12.62
C PRO A 74 -6.03 9.23 11.64
N SER A 75 -4.89 9.08 10.98
CA SER A 75 -4.58 7.91 10.16
C SER A 75 -4.38 6.69 11.05
N LEU A 76 -5.48 6.13 11.52
CA LEU A 76 -5.49 4.86 12.22
C LEU A 76 -5.36 3.73 11.19
N GLU A 77 -4.42 2.83 11.46
CA GLU A 77 -4.43 1.48 10.90
C GLU A 77 -5.84 0.93 11.04
N ARG A 78 -6.52 0.75 9.89
CA ARG A 78 -7.94 0.38 9.88
C ARG A 78 -8.09 -0.92 10.65
N TYR A 79 -8.74 -0.80 11.80
CA TYR A 79 -9.33 -1.83 12.65
C TYR A 79 -9.55 -3.16 11.93
N ALA A 80 -9.25 -4.25 12.65
CA ALA A 80 -9.64 -5.63 12.35
C ALA A 80 -11.16 -5.76 12.06
N GLY A 81 -11.59 -5.39 10.86
CA GLY A 81 -12.93 -5.62 10.33
C GLY A 81 -14.05 -4.67 10.78
N ARG A 82 -13.78 -3.49 11.37
CA ARG A 82 -14.86 -2.54 11.74
C ARG A 82 -14.84 -1.24 10.90
N PRO A 83 -15.95 -0.89 10.21
CA PRO A 83 -16.02 0.35 9.44
C PRO A 83 -16.05 1.58 10.36
N TRP A 84 -15.32 2.63 9.95
CA TRP A 84 -15.38 3.97 10.55
C TRP A 84 -16.65 4.68 10.06
N PRO A 85 -17.37 5.44 10.91
CA PRO A 85 -18.55 6.20 10.48
C PRO A 85 -18.07 7.33 9.57
N TYR A 86 -18.24 7.14 8.26
CA TYR A 86 -17.81 8.11 7.25
C TYR A 86 -18.73 9.35 7.20
N ASP A 87 -19.86 9.33 7.91
CA ASP A 87 -20.99 10.26 7.77
C ASP A 87 -21.45 10.93 9.08
N ARG A 88 -20.79 10.68 10.22
CA ARG A 88 -21.20 11.29 11.50
C ARG A 88 -20.01 11.91 12.23
N PHE A 89 -20.03 13.23 12.34
CA PHE A 89 -19.20 14.03 13.24
C PHE A 89 -19.93 14.22 14.57
#